data_AF-A0A540R5Z2-F1
#
_entry.id   AF-A0A540R5Z2-F1
#
_cell.length_a   1.000
_cell.length_b   1.000
_cell.length_c   1.000
_cell.angle_alpha   90.00
_cell.angle_beta   90.00
_cell.angle_gamma   90.00
#
_symmetry.space_group_name_H-M   'P 1'
#
loop_
_entity.id
_entity.type
_entity.pdbx_description
1 polymer ?
#
loop_
_entity_poly.entity_id
_entity_poly.type
_entity_poly.pdbx_seq_one_letter_code
_entity_poly.pdbx_strand_id
1 'polypeptide(L)'
;MSEELERFQPREVDYYRSRNLPSFATWLVPTIPAGVAFGALSLHSIPLLVLGLVLAVAGAVWIIRRYPMVAPQFAEFRDEDYSFWYKYSWIAPLIPIGPLYGLIEPTLPHLELEPPLLLVSVGAGLYAALGLAWGAHLQVRWLQRIGARRVRRLSHSLEGVTPELLELVDRHHVVLAGLHGIGAVDGGEISATALSRVTGTSLSDAAPSLRELDSAGLVHVNRIGLYADEPKWRVTLTPLGVRCVAASARR
;
A
#
# COMPACT_ATOMS: atom_id res chain seq x y z
N MET A 1 -18.97 -7.64 -35.41
CA MET A 1 -17.82 -8.28 -34.72
C MET A 1 -17.96 -7.94 -33.26
N SER A 2 -18.45 -8.87 -32.44
CA SER A 2 -18.48 -8.70 -30.99
C SER A 2 -17.04 -8.84 -30.49
N GLU A 3 -16.42 -7.74 -30.09
CA GLU A 3 -15.32 -7.82 -29.13
C GLU A 3 -15.88 -8.57 -27.92
N GLU A 4 -15.37 -9.76 -27.63
CA GLU A 4 -15.59 -10.38 -26.32
C GLU A 4 -15.04 -9.40 -25.30
N LEU A 5 -15.92 -8.71 -24.58
CA LEU A 5 -15.54 -7.87 -23.45
C LEU A 5 -14.74 -8.75 -22.49
N GLU A 6 -13.47 -8.40 -22.27
CA GLU A 6 -12.67 -9.05 -21.24
C GLU A 6 -13.37 -8.82 -19.90
N ARG A 7 -13.88 -9.91 -19.31
CA ARG A 7 -14.59 -9.85 -18.03
C ARG A 7 -13.65 -9.40 -16.94
N PHE A 8 -14.20 -8.69 -15.96
CA PHE A 8 -13.45 -8.33 -14.77
C PHE A 8 -12.88 -9.57 -14.07
N GLN A 9 -11.56 -9.61 -13.89
CA GLN A 9 -10.90 -10.70 -13.16
C GLN A 9 -10.38 -10.24 -11.80
N PRO A 10 -10.67 -10.97 -10.70
CA PRO A 10 -10.10 -10.67 -9.38
C PRO A 10 -8.57 -10.57 -9.36
N ARG A 11 -7.90 -11.29 -10.27
CA ARG A 11 -6.44 -11.26 -10.44
C ARG A 11 -5.91 -9.90 -10.91
N GLU A 12 -6.72 -9.09 -11.59
CA GLU A 12 -6.34 -7.74 -12.02
C GLU A 12 -6.18 -6.79 -10.83
N VAL A 13 -7.03 -6.93 -9.82
CA VAL A 13 -6.90 -6.16 -8.58
C VAL A 13 -5.56 -6.44 -7.91
N ASP A 14 -5.17 -7.72 -7.83
CA ASP A 14 -3.88 -8.11 -7.25
C ASP A 14 -2.69 -7.69 -8.13
N TYR A 15 -2.86 -7.71 -9.46
CA TYR A 15 -1.90 -7.15 -10.39
C TYR A 15 -1.66 -5.65 -10.13
N TYR A 16 -2.70 -4.81 -10.11
CA TYR A 16 -2.53 -3.37 -9.88
C TYR A 16 -2.06 -3.06 -8.45
N ARG A 17 -2.46 -3.85 -7.46
CA ARG A 17 -1.93 -3.74 -6.09
C ARG A 17 -0.44 -4.02 -6.04
N SER A 18 0.03 -5.11 -6.66
CA SER A 18 1.45 -5.49 -6.67
C SER A 18 2.32 -4.56 -7.53
N ARG A 19 1.74 -3.97 -8.58
CA ARG A 19 2.38 -2.92 -9.37
C ARG A 19 2.51 -1.61 -8.60
N ASN A 20 1.49 -1.25 -7.81
CA ASN A 20 1.49 -0.02 -7.04
C ASN A 20 2.46 -0.09 -5.84
N LEU A 21 2.43 -1.20 -5.09
CA LEU A 21 3.17 -1.32 -3.83
C LEU A 21 4.23 -2.42 -3.80
N PRO A 22 5.43 -2.12 -3.25
CA PRO A 22 6.44 -3.12 -2.98
C PRO A 22 5.97 -4.16 -1.95
N SER A 23 6.51 -5.37 -2.09
CA SER A 23 6.36 -6.43 -1.08
C SER A 23 7.24 -6.14 0.15
N PHE A 24 7.02 -6.86 1.26
CA PHE A 24 7.92 -6.75 2.42
C PHE A 24 9.36 -7.13 2.07
N ALA A 25 9.55 -8.20 1.30
CA ALA A 25 10.87 -8.65 0.85
C ALA A 25 11.59 -7.58 0.01
N THR A 26 10.84 -6.80 -0.77
CA THR A 26 11.39 -5.69 -1.55
C THR A 26 11.97 -4.60 -0.65
N TRP A 27 11.35 -4.32 0.50
CA TRP A 27 11.87 -3.34 1.48
C TRP A 27 13.16 -3.79 2.17
N LEU A 28 13.46 -5.09 2.20
CA LEU A 28 14.73 -5.59 2.74
C LEU A 28 15.94 -5.15 1.89
N VAL A 29 15.75 -4.86 0.60
CA VAL A 29 16.83 -4.44 -0.31
C VAL A 29 17.58 -3.21 0.20
N PRO A 30 16.92 -2.08 0.55
CA PRO A 30 17.60 -0.94 1.15
C PRO A 30 17.87 -1.09 2.65
N THR A 31 17.06 -1.86 3.38
CA THR A 31 17.15 -1.86 4.84
C THR A 31 18.21 -2.83 5.38
N ILE A 32 18.53 -3.92 4.66
CA ILE A 32 19.66 -4.79 5.02
C ILE A 32 20.97 -4.00 5.00
N PRO A 33 21.33 -3.27 3.92
CA PRO A 33 22.51 -2.41 3.92
C PRO A 33 22.46 -1.30 4.98
N ALA A 34 21.28 -0.71 5.25
CA ALA A 34 21.13 0.25 6.33
C ALA A 34 21.41 -0.37 7.71
N GLY A 35 20.97 -1.62 7.92
CA GLY A 35 21.28 -2.41 9.11
C GLY A 35 22.78 -2.71 9.23
N VAL A 36 23.45 -3.04 8.12
CA VAL A 36 24.92 -3.19 8.10
C VAL A 36 25.61 -1.89 8.50
N ALA A 37 25.15 -0.74 7.98
CA ALA A 37 25.69 0.56 8.39
C ALA A 37 25.45 0.85 9.88
N PHE A 38 24.29 0.46 10.41
CA PHE A 38 23.96 0.62 11.82
C PHE A 38 24.84 -0.27 12.73
N GLY A 39 25.06 -1.53 12.36
CA GLY A 39 26.00 -2.41 13.07
C GLY A 39 27.45 -1.93 12.98
N ALA A 40 27.84 -1.30 11.86
CA ALA A 40 29.17 -0.73 11.68
C ALA A 40 29.47 0.44 12.63
N LEU A 41 28.45 1.15 13.13
CA LEU A 41 28.63 2.19 14.16
C LEU A 41 29.20 1.62 15.44
N SER A 42 28.67 0.48 15.89
CA SER A 42 29.14 -0.24 17.09
C SER A 42 30.56 -0.79 16.92
N LEU A 43 30.96 -1.11 15.69
CA LEU A 43 32.32 -1.55 15.35
C LEU A 43 33.27 -0.40 15.03
N HIS A 44 32.79 0.86 15.02
CA HIS A 44 33.53 2.05 14.57
C HIS A 44 34.17 1.90 13.17
N SER A 45 33.56 1.10 12.29
CA SER A 45 34.08 0.82 10.95
C SER A 45 33.50 1.79 9.93
N ILE A 46 34.24 2.87 9.67
CA ILE A 46 33.87 3.89 8.67
C ILE A 46 33.65 3.27 7.27
N PRO A 47 34.49 2.35 6.76
CA PRO A 47 34.28 1.79 5.43
C PRO A 47 32.96 1.02 5.29
N LEU A 48 32.60 0.20 6.29
CA LEU A 48 31.35 -0.57 6.29
C LEU A 48 30.13 0.34 6.43
N LEU A 49 30.24 1.40 7.23
CA LEU A 49 29.20 2.41 7.37
C LEU A 49 28.91 3.10 6.04
N VAL A 50 29.94 3.60 5.37
CA VAL A 50 29.80 4.31 4.09
C VAL A 50 29.22 3.39 3.02
N LEU A 51 29.74 2.17 2.89
CA LEU A 51 29.25 1.19 1.92
C LEU A 51 27.78 0.83 2.16
N GLY A 52 27.41 0.56 3.42
CA GLY A 52 26.04 0.23 3.80
C GLY A 52 25.05 1.36 3.47
N LEU A 53 25.42 2.62 3.75
CA LEU A 53 24.58 3.77 3.41
C LEU A 53 24.43 3.96 1.90
N VAL A 54 25.51 3.84 1.12
CA VAL A 54 25.44 3.98 -0.34
C VAL A 54 24.51 2.94 -0.96
N LEU A 55 24.64 1.68 -0.53
CA LEU A 55 23.77 0.59 -1.00
C LEU A 55 22.32 0.77 -0.54
N ALA A 56 22.10 1.26 0.68
CA ALA A 56 20.76 1.58 1.19
C ALA A 56 20.08 2.65 0.34
N VAL A 57 20.79 3.74 0.03
CA VAL A 57 20.30 4.83 -0.83
C VAL A 57 20.02 4.32 -2.25
N ALA A 58 20.95 3.56 -2.83
CA ALA A 58 20.76 2.98 -4.17
C ALA A 58 19.52 2.07 -4.22
N GLY A 59 19.33 1.21 -3.20
CA GLY A 59 18.15 0.37 -3.05
C GLY A 59 16.86 1.19 -2.92
N ALA A 60 16.87 2.25 -2.10
CA ALA A 60 15.72 3.11 -1.91
C ALA A 60 15.32 3.84 -3.20
N VAL A 61 16.30 4.39 -3.92
CA VAL A 61 16.09 5.02 -5.24
C VAL A 61 15.52 4.02 -6.24
N TRP A 62 16.01 2.79 -6.26
CA TRP A 62 15.47 1.74 -7.12
C TRP A 62 14.00 1.44 -6.82
N ILE A 63 13.61 1.33 -5.54
CA ILE A 63 12.20 1.11 -5.17
C ILE A 63 11.33 2.31 -5.58
N ILE A 64 11.74 3.54 -5.27
CA ILE A 64 10.96 4.76 -5.59
C ILE A 64 10.75 4.90 -7.11
N ARG A 65 11.73 4.51 -7.92
CA ARG A 65 11.61 4.53 -9.37
C ARG A 65 10.73 3.40 -9.92
N ARG A 66 10.68 2.25 -9.24
CA ARG A 66 9.96 1.06 -9.71
C ARG A 66 8.49 1.06 -9.31
N TYR A 67 8.15 1.61 -8.15
CA TYR A 67 6.81 1.54 -7.57
C TYR A 67 6.17 2.94 -7.47
N PRO A 68 4.96 3.16 -8.01
CA PRO A 68 4.22 4.40 -7.88
C PRO A 68 3.91 4.82 -6.44
N MET A 69 3.70 3.85 -5.53
CA MET A 69 3.35 4.06 -4.12
C MET A 69 2.17 5.00 -3.90
N VAL A 70 1.16 4.91 -4.75
CA VAL A 70 -0.05 5.72 -4.63
C VAL A 70 -0.87 5.25 -3.43
N ALA A 71 -1.18 6.18 -2.54
CA ALA A 71 -2.03 5.97 -1.39
C ALA A 71 -3.29 6.85 -1.48
N PRO A 72 -4.48 6.29 -1.18
CA PRO A 72 -5.72 7.06 -1.19
C PRO A 72 -5.76 8.06 -0.04
N GLN A 73 -6.33 9.24 -0.28
CA GLN A 73 -6.55 10.28 0.71
C GLN A 73 -8.01 10.22 1.17
N PHE A 74 -8.24 10.08 2.47
CA PHE A 74 -9.58 10.08 3.06
C PHE A 74 -9.83 11.42 3.73
N ALA A 75 -10.94 12.07 3.39
CA ALA A 75 -11.39 13.28 4.07
C ALA A 75 -11.97 12.97 5.46
N GLU A 76 -12.55 11.78 5.63
CA GLU A 76 -13.16 11.31 6.87
C GLU A 76 -12.65 9.91 7.22
N PHE A 77 -12.14 9.77 8.44
CA PHE A 77 -11.79 8.49 9.05
C PHE A 77 -12.90 8.06 9.99
N ARG A 78 -13.48 6.89 9.76
CA ARG A 78 -14.53 6.29 10.59
C ARG A 78 -13.87 5.39 11.64
N ASP A 79 -14.47 5.26 12.81
CA ASP A 79 -13.94 4.39 13.88
C ASP A 79 -13.71 2.95 13.41
N GLU A 80 -14.57 2.48 12.50
CA GLU A 80 -14.56 1.14 11.92
C GLU A 80 -13.43 0.91 10.91
N ASP A 81 -12.77 1.98 10.43
CA ASP A 81 -11.63 1.88 9.52
C ASP A 81 -10.37 1.39 10.23
N TYR A 82 -10.33 1.50 11.56
CA TYR A 82 -9.20 1.08 12.37
C TYR A 82 -9.43 -0.32 12.94
N SER A 83 -8.47 -1.22 12.73
CA SER A 83 -8.42 -2.46 13.50
C SER A 83 -7.98 -2.13 14.92
N PHE A 84 -8.53 -2.85 15.90
CA PHE A 84 -8.11 -2.79 17.30
C PHE A 84 -6.58 -2.75 17.45
N TRP A 85 -5.85 -3.64 16.77
CA TRP A 85 -4.38 -3.69 16.80
C TRP A 85 -3.69 -2.49 16.13
N TYR A 86 -4.34 -1.86 15.16
CA TYR A 86 -3.81 -0.66 14.49
C TYR A 86 -3.96 0.57 15.38
N LYS A 87 -5.04 0.68 16.15
CA LYS A 87 -5.23 1.72 17.18
C LYS A 87 -4.09 1.75 18.20
N TYR A 88 -3.39 0.63 18.39
CA TYR A 88 -2.22 0.51 19.28
C TYR A 88 -0.91 0.31 18.52
N SER A 89 -0.91 0.37 17.18
CA SER A 89 0.31 0.16 16.39
C SER A 89 1.34 1.28 16.53
N TRP A 90 0.94 2.47 16.97
CA TRP A 90 1.85 3.54 17.41
C TRP A 90 2.61 3.20 18.70
N ILE A 91 2.14 2.21 19.46
CA ILE A 91 2.82 1.62 20.63
C ILE A 91 3.76 0.48 20.21
N ALA A 92 3.59 -0.10 19.00
CA ALA A 92 4.45 -1.22 18.57
C ALA A 92 5.96 -0.88 18.51
N PRO A 93 6.40 0.33 18.08
CA PRO A 93 7.80 0.76 18.20
C PRO A 93 8.23 1.04 19.64
N LEU A 94 7.25 1.29 20.53
CA LEU A 94 7.44 1.49 21.96
C LEU A 94 7.40 0.19 22.75
N ILE A 95 7.19 -0.98 22.14
CA ILE A 95 7.50 -2.27 22.77
C ILE A 95 9.01 -2.36 22.72
N PRO A 96 9.70 -1.95 23.80
CA PRO A 96 11.13 -1.92 23.74
C PRO A 96 11.55 -3.39 23.87
N ILE A 97 12.42 -3.85 22.99
CA ILE A 97 13.04 -5.18 23.17
C ILE A 97 13.95 -5.14 24.43
N GLY A 98 14.33 -3.96 24.91
CA GLY A 98 15.08 -3.73 26.15
C GLY A 98 14.46 -4.36 27.41
N PRO A 99 13.20 -4.08 27.81
CA PRO A 99 12.56 -4.77 28.93
C PRO A 99 12.23 -6.23 28.63
N LEU A 100 12.11 -6.66 27.37
CA LEU A 100 12.08 -8.09 27.04
C LEU A 100 13.42 -8.74 27.42
N TYR A 101 14.55 -8.12 27.10
CA TYR A 101 15.86 -8.56 27.56
C TYR A 101 15.91 -8.61 29.10
N GLY A 102 15.45 -7.58 29.82
CA GLY A 102 15.37 -7.59 31.29
C GLY A 102 14.38 -8.61 31.89
N LEU A 103 13.41 -9.11 31.12
CA LEU A 103 12.48 -10.18 31.52
C LEU A 103 13.08 -11.58 31.35
N ILE A 104 14.02 -11.74 30.42
CA ILE A 104 14.69 -13.02 30.12
C ILE A 104 16.08 -13.08 30.78
N GLU A 105 16.69 -11.93 31.10
CA GLU A 105 17.95 -11.77 31.84
C GLU A 105 18.03 -12.61 33.13
N PRO A 106 16.95 -12.75 33.94
CA PRO A 106 16.99 -13.59 35.15
C PRO A 106 16.88 -15.09 34.85
N THR A 107 16.38 -15.47 33.67
CA THR A 107 16.24 -16.88 33.25
C THR A 107 17.38 -17.36 32.36
N LEU A 108 18.19 -16.43 31.85
CA LEU A 108 19.49 -16.72 31.28
C LEU A 108 20.45 -17.00 32.46
N PRO A 109 21.11 -18.18 32.51
CA PRO A 109 22.12 -18.43 33.54
C PRO A 109 23.12 -17.29 33.51
N HIS A 110 23.56 -16.82 34.68
CA HIS A 110 24.49 -15.69 34.88
C HIS A 110 25.77 -15.82 34.03
N LEU A 111 25.65 -15.49 32.75
CA LEU A 111 26.75 -15.35 31.83
C LEU A 111 27.20 -13.91 32.06
N GLU A 112 28.16 -13.71 32.97
CA GLU A 112 28.98 -12.49 33.09
C GLU A 112 29.84 -12.24 31.84
N LEU A 113 29.36 -12.67 30.68
CA LEU A 113 29.99 -12.47 29.40
C LEU A 113 29.29 -11.27 28.79
N GLU A 114 29.96 -10.12 28.83
CA GLU A 114 29.66 -9.04 27.89
C GLU A 114 29.50 -9.69 26.51
N PRO A 115 28.32 -9.58 25.87
CA PRO A 115 28.09 -10.22 24.60
C PRO A 115 29.19 -9.74 23.64
N PRO A 116 29.84 -10.65 22.89
CA PRO A 116 30.94 -10.27 22.01
C PRO A 116 30.52 -9.08 21.15
N LEU A 117 31.37 -8.05 21.01
CA LEU A 117 31.04 -6.81 20.29
C LEU A 117 30.43 -7.08 18.90
N LEU A 118 30.92 -8.14 18.23
CA LEU A 118 30.38 -8.61 16.96
C LEU A 118 28.91 -9.04 17.07
N LEU A 119 28.53 -9.78 18.12
CA LEU A 119 27.15 -10.21 18.36
C LEU A 119 26.22 -9.02 18.62
N VAL A 120 26.66 -8.05 19.43
CA VAL A 120 25.90 -6.80 19.67
C VAL A 120 25.70 -6.03 18.37
N SER A 121 26.76 -5.92 17.56
CA SER A 121 26.74 -5.19 16.29
C SER A 121 25.83 -5.86 15.25
N VAL A 122 25.88 -7.19 15.15
CA VAL A 122 24.99 -7.98 14.28
C VAL A 122 23.54 -7.87 14.74
N GLY A 123 23.29 -7.98 16.05
CA GLY A 123 21.96 -7.85 16.64
C GLY A 123 21.34 -6.47 16.37
N ALA A 124 22.11 -5.41 16.62
CA ALA A 124 21.70 -4.04 16.34
C ALA A 124 21.40 -3.81 14.85
N GLY A 125 22.26 -4.33 13.97
CA GLY A 125 22.06 -4.24 12.53
C GLY A 125 20.83 -4.99 12.04
N LEU A 126 20.57 -6.20 12.53
CA LEU A 126 19.39 -6.98 12.20
C LEU A 126 18.11 -6.31 12.69
N TYR A 127 18.11 -5.79 13.92
CA TYR A 127 16.99 -5.05 14.48
C TYR A 127 16.67 -3.81 13.63
N ALA A 128 17.68 -3.02 13.26
CA ALA A 128 17.51 -1.88 12.39
C ALA A 128 16.97 -2.26 11.01
N ALA A 129 17.53 -3.30 10.37
CA ALA A 129 17.09 -3.75 9.04
C ALA A 129 15.62 -4.19 9.02
N LEU A 130 15.21 -5.00 10.00
CA LEU A 130 13.84 -5.51 10.10
C LEU A 130 12.86 -4.41 10.53
N GLY A 131 13.25 -3.58 11.52
CA GLY A 131 12.45 -2.47 12.01
C GLY A 131 12.16 -1.44 10.92
N LEU A 132 13.18 -1.06 10.15
CA LEU A 132 13.04 -0.14 9.02
C LEU A 132 12.18 -0.74 7.90
N ALA A 133 12.39 -2.03 7.55
CA ALA A 133 11.58 -2.69 6.52
C ALA A 133 10.11 -2.77 6.93
N TRP A 134 9.86 -3.14 8.17
CA TRP A 134 8.52 -3.23 8.73
C TRP A 134 7.85 -1.86 8.78
N GLY A 135 8.55 -0.84 9.30
CA GLY A 135 8.09 0.54 9.34
C GLY A 135 7.70 1.07 7.96
N ALA A 136 8.60 0.95 6.97
CA ALA A 136 8.34 1.36 5.60
C ALA A 136 7.15 0.60 4.98
N HIS A 137 7.10 -0.72 5.16
CA HIS A 137 6.01 -1.56 4.65
C HIS A 137 4.64 -1.17 5.23
N LEU A 138 4.58 -0.87 6.53
CA LEU A 138 3.35 -0.44 7.20
C LEU A 138 2.93 0.96 6.74
N GLN A 139 3.87 1.90 6.67
CA GLN A 139 3.62 3.31 6.34
C GLN A 139 3.08 3.50 4.91
N VAL A 140 3.44 2.64 3.97
CA VAL A 140 2.89 2.75 2.60
C VAL A 140 1.54 2.03 2.48
N ARG A 141 1.28 1.01 3.31
CA ARG A 141 0.08 0.18 3.21
C ARG A 141 -1.10 0.62 4.06
N TRP A 142 -0.93 1.51 5.04
CA TRP A 142 -2.00 1.76 6.02
C TRP A 142 -3.27 2.32 5.38
N LEU A 143 -3.17 3.31 4.49
CA LEU A 143 -4.33 3.88 3.77
C LEU A 143 -5.01 2.85 2.87
N GLN A 144 -4.23 1.98 2.21
CA GLN A 144 -4.79 0.91 1.39
C GLN A 144 -5.55 -0.13 2.22
N ARG A 145 -5.09 -0.41 3.45
CA ARG A 145 -5.78 -1.34 4.36
C ARG A 145 -7.14 -0.78 4.77
N ILE A 146 -7.27 0.54 4.93
CA ILE A 146 -8.57 1.19 5.18
C ILE A 146 -9.50 0.92 3.98
N GLY A 147 -9.05 1.22 2.76
CA GLY A 147 -9.79 0.94 1.54
C GLY A 147 -10.20 -0.54 1.42
N ALA A 148 -9.27 -1.46 1.67
CA ALA A 148 -9.54 -2.91 1.64
C ALA A 148 -10.57 -3.35 2.70
N ARG A 149 -10.60 -2.72 3.88
CA ARG A 149 -11.65 -2.97 4.88
C ARG A 149 -13.01 -2.46 4.43
N ARG A 150 -13.07 -1.26 3.85
CA ARG A 150 -14.30 -0.71 3.26
C ARG A 150 -14.83 -1.61 2.14
N VAL A 151 -13.95 -2.08 1.24
CA VAL A 151 -14.30 -3.07 0.20
C VAL A 151 -14.95 -4.31 0.79
N ARG A 152 -14.30 -4.96 1.78
CA ARG A 152 -14.81 -6.20 2.36
C ARG A 152 -16.24 -6.02 2.88
N ARG A 153 -16.51 -4.93 3.59
CA ARG A 153 -17.85 -4.64 4.13
C ARG A 153 -18.90 -4.45 3.04
N LEU A 154 -18.56 -3.68 2.01
CA LEU A 154 -19.49 -3.36 0.93
C LEU A 154 -19.75 -4.54 0.00
N SER A 155 -18.76 -5.43 -0.17
CA SER A 155 -18.80 -6.55 -1.12
C SER A 155 -19.86 -7.63 -0.83
N HIS A 156 -20.51 -7.61 0.33
CA HIS A 156 -21.53 -8.60 0.70
C HIS A 156 -22.93 -8.25 0.19
N SER A 157 -23.20 -6.98 -0.11
CA SER A 157 -24.52 -6.54 -0.58
C SER A 157 -24.58 -6.49 -2.12
N LEU A 158 -25.74 -6.84 -2.68
CA LEU A 158 -26.07 -6.70 -4.11
C LEU A 158 -27.01 -5.52 -4.38
N GLU A 159 -27.21 -4.66 -3.39
CA GLU A 159 -28.13 -3.52 -3.50
C GLU A 159 -27.69 -2.55 -4.61
N GLY A 160 -28.62 -2.28 -5.53
CA GLY A 160 -28.43 -1.40 -6.68
C GLY A 160 -27.64 -2.00 -7.84
N VAL A 161 -27.21 -3.27 -7.76
CA VAL A 161 -26.48 -3.93 -8.85
C VAL A 161 -27.47 -4.32 -9.96
N THR A 162 -27.24 -3.84 -11.18
CA THR A 162 -28.03 -4.19 -12.37
C THR A 162 -27.15 -4.81 -13.46
N PRO A 163 -27.72 -5.56 -14.42
CA PRO A 163 -26.95 -6.14 -15.53
C PRO A 163 -26.19 -5.11 -16.36
N GLU A 164 -26.78 -3.93 -16.61
CA GLU A 164 -26.17 -2.85 -17.38
C GLU A 164 -24.92 -2.30 -16.67
N LEU A 165 -24.97 -2.21 -15.33
CA LEU A 165 -23.81 -1.81 -14.54
C LEU A 165 -22.71 -2.88 -14.56
N LEU A 166 -23.06 -4.16 -14.62
CA LEU A 166 -22.07 -5.24 -14.74
C LEU A 166 -21.37 -5.23 -16.10
N GLU A 167 -22.09 -4.95 -17.18
CA GLU A 167 -21.47 -4.75 -18.50
C GLU A 167 -20.51 -3.56 -18.51
N LEU A 168 -20.84 -2.49 -17.78
CA LEU A 168 -19.98 -1.33 -17.63
C LEU A 168 -18.72 -1.67 -16.80
N VAL A 169 -18.85 -2.54 -15.80
CA VAL A 169 -17.71 -3.06 -15.03
C VAL A 169 -16.76 -3.86 -15.92
N ASP A 170 -17.29 -4.75 -16.76
CA ASP A 170 -16.48 -5.55 -17.67
C ASP A 170 -15.79 -4.67 -18.73
N ARG A 171 -16.50 -3.69 -19.29
CA ARG A 171 -15.93 -2.75 -20.26
C ARG A 171 -14.79 -1.90 -19.69
N HIS A 172 -14.93 -1.43 -18.46
CA HIS A 172 -13.96 -0.51 -17.82
C HIS A 172 -13.18 -1.18 -16.67
N HIS A 173 -12.95 -2.49 -16.77
CA HIS A 173 -12.34 -3.30 -15.73
C HIS A 173 -10.98 -2.76 -15.29
N VAL A 174 -10.14 -2.25 -16.19
CA VAL A 174 -8.82 -1.66 -15.89
C VAL A 174 -8.91 -0.52 -14.87
N VAL A 175 -9.83 0.43 -15.09
CA VAL A 175 -9.99 1.62 -14.23
C VAL A 175 -10.50 1.19 -12.85
N LEU A 176 -11.49 0.31 -12.81
CA LEU A 176 -12.11 -0.18 -11.58
C LEU A 176 -11.15 -1.06 -10.78
N ALA A 177 -10.44 -1.99 -11.44
CA ALA A 177 -9.42 -2.82 -10.83
C ALA A 177 -8.24 -1.99 -10.32
N GLY A 178 -7.86 -0.93 -11.04
CA GLY A 178 -6.86 0.05 -10.61
C GLY A 178 -7.26 0.77 -9.31
N LEU A 179 -8.45 1.38 -9.28
CA LEU A 179 -8.98 2.06 -8.10
C LEU A 179 -9.10 1.10 -6.90
N HIS A 180 -9.65 -0.09 -7.14
CA HIS A 180 -9.80 -1.13 -6.13
C HIS A 180 -8.45 -1.66 -5.63
N GLY A 181 -7.47 -1.85 -6.52
CA GLY A 181 -6.11 -2.31 -6.18
C GLY A 181 -5.34 -1.29 -5.35
N ILE A 182 -5.53 0.00 -5.61
CA ILE A 182 -4.97 1.12 -4.82
C ILE A 182 -5.70 1.29 -3.49
N GLY A 183 -6.96 0.85 -3.39
CA GLY A 183 -7.82 1.08 -2.22
C GLY A 183 -8.49 2.45 -2.21
N ALA A 184 -8.61 3.10 -3.37
CA ALA A 184 -9.31 4.36 -3.57
C ALA A 184 -10.82 4.13 -3.63
N VAL A 185 -11.42 3.89 -2.47
CA VAL A 185 -12.80 3.38 -2.34
C VAL A 185 -13.56 4.14 -1.25
N ASP A 186 -14.84 4.40 -1.50
CA ASP A 186 -15.80 4.98 -0.56
C ASP A 186 -15.25 6.25 0.11
N GLY A 187 -14.88 7.26 -0.68
CA GLY A 187 -14.30 8.51 -0.16
C GLY A 187 -12.78 8.49 0.03
N GLY A 188 -12.11 7.39 -0.32
CA GLY A 188 -10.67 7.36 -0.52
C GLY A 188 -10.34 7.86 -1.92
N GLU A 189 -9.85 9.09 -2.02
CA GLU A 189 -9.59 9.76 -3.30
C GLU A 189 -8.12 9.64 -3.73
N ILE A 190 -7.90 9.49 -5.03
CA ILE A 190 -6.59 9.64 -5.68
C ILE A 190 -6.70 10.59 -6.86
N SER A 191 -5.59 11.15 -7.33
CA SER A 191 -5.63 11.90 -8.59
C SER A 191 -5.75 10.96 -9.79
N ALA A 192 -6.41 11.42 -10.86
CA ALA A 192 -6.49 10.66 -12.12
C ALA A 192 -5.08 10.41 -12.72
N THR A 193 -4.14 11.33 -12.52
CA THR A 193 -2.72 11.13 -12.87
C THR A 193 -2.06 9.99 -12.10
N ALA A 194 -2.40 9.82 -10.82
CA ALA A 194 -1.89 8.72 -10.01
C ALA A 194 -2.48 7.38 -10.46
N LEU A 195 -3.77 7.37 -10.81
CA LEU A 195 -4.43 6.20 -11.41
C LEU A 195 -3.75 5.79 -12.72
N SER A 196 -3.55 6.74 -13.64
CA SER A 196 -2.85 6.53 -14.91
C SER A 196 -1.45 5.93 -14.74
N ARG A 197 -0.68 6.39 -13.73
CA ARG A 197 0.65 5.84 -13.43
C ARG A 197 0.60 4.37 -13.00
N VAL A 198 -0.42 4.01 -12.21
CA VAL A 198 -0.59 2.64 -11.71
C VAL A 198 -1.13 1.73 -12.81
N THR A 199 -2.14 2.14 -13.58
CA THR A 199 -2.72 1.32 -14.63
C THR A 199 -1.86 1.25 -15.88
N GLY A 200 -1.03 2.26 -16.13
CA GLY A 200 -0.28 2.41 -17.38
C GLY A 200 -1.14 2.94 -18.54
N THR A 201 -2.41 3.26 -18.28
CA THR A 201 -3.33 3.87 -19.25
C THR A 201 -3.06 5.36 -19.34
N SER A 202 -3.04 5.93 -20.54
CA SER A 202 -2.90 7.38 -20.68
C SER A 202 -4.10 8.10 -20.06
N LEU A 203 -3.90 9.33 -19.58
CA LEU A 203 -5.00 10.10 -18.98
C LEU A 203 -6.10 10.40 -20.00
N SER A 204 -5.73 10.66 -21.26
CA SER A 204 -6.68 10.91 -22.35
C SER A 204 -7.57 9.71 -22.64
N ASP A 205 -7.05 8.49 -22.48
CA ASP A 205 -7.83 7.26 -22.67
C ASP A 205 -8.67 6.92 -21.43
N ALA A 206 -8.17 7.25 -20.23
CA ALA A 206 -8.89 7.00 -18.98
C ALA A 206 -10.00 8.01 -18.70
N ALA A 207 -9.89 9.26 -19.18
CA ALA A 207 -10.86 10.31 -18.90
C ALA A 207 -12.27 10.03 -19.44
N PRO A 208 -12.46 9.52 -20.67
CA PRO A 208 -13.77 9.06 -21.15
C PRO A 208 -14.37 7.97 -20.26
N SER A 209 -13.59 6.94 -19.91
CA SER A 209 -14.03 5.87 -19.01
C SER A 209 -14.45 6.40 -17.65
N LEU A 210 -13.67 7.32 -17.06
CA LEU A 210 -14.00 7.96 -15.79
C LEU A 210 -15.30 8.76 -15.87
N ARG A 211 -15.54 9.49 -16.97
CA ARG A 211 -16.80 10.24 -17.17
C ARG A 211 -18.00 9.31 -17.29
N GLU A 212 -17.87 8.22 -18.03
CA GLU A 212 -18.94 7.22 -18.21
C GLU A 212 -19.26 6.53 -16.88
N LEU A 213 -18.23 6.07 -16.15
CA LEU A 213 -18.38 5.45 -14.82
C LEU A 213 -18.96 6.39 -13.76
N ASP A 214 -18.62 7.68 -13.82
CA ASP A 214 -19.19 8.72 -12.95
C ASP A 214 -20.67 8.96 -13.26
N SER A 215 -21.05 9.01 -14.54
CA SER A 215 -22.46 9.13 -14.93
C SER A 215 -23.31 7.93 -14.51
N ALA A 216 -22.71 6.74 -14.43
CA ALA A 216 -23.36 5.53 -13.94
C ALA A 216 -23.30 5.38 -12.40
N GLY A 217 -22.66 6.31 -11.68
CA GLY A 217 -22.54 6.29 -10.23
C GLY A 217 -21.62 5.20 -9.67
N LEU A 218 -20.80 4.55 -10.50
CA LEU A 218 -19.83 3.52 -10.07
C LEU A 218 -18.55 4.15 -9.52
N VAL A 219 -18.16 5.32 -10.03
CA VAL A 219 -17.03 6.13 -9.58
C VAL A 219 -17.56 7.52 -9.24
N HIS A 220 -16.87 8.24 -8.37
CA HIS A 220 -17.09 9.66 -8.17
C HIS A 220 -15.86 10.43 -8.66
N VAL A 221 -16.07 11.38 -9.57
CA VAL A 221 -15.02 12.26 -10.11
C VAL A 221 -15.27 13.69 -9.63
N ASN A 222 -14.44 14.17 -8.71
CA ASN A 222 -14.48 15.56 -8.26
C ASN A 222 -13.72 16.48 -9.24
N ARG A 223 -14.45 17.41 -9.85
CA ARG A 223 -14.00 18.32 -10.92
C ARG A 223 -14.10 19.81 -10.56
N ILE A 224 -14.43 20.15 -9.31
CA ILE A 224 -14.83 21.52 -8.95
C ILE A 224 -13.60 22.45 -8.82
N GLY A 225 -13.70 23.67 -9.35
CA GLY A 225 -12.73 24.75 -9.13
C GLY A 225 -11.36 24.46 -9.74
N LEU A 226 -10.31 24.45 -8.92
CA LEU A 226 -8.95 24.11 -9.34
C LEU A 226 -8.82 22.70 -9.94
N TYR A 227 -9.83 21.84 -9.77
CA TYR A 227 -9.86 20.46 -10.26
C TYR A 227 -10.60 20.28 -11.59
N ALA A 228 -10.89 21.34 -12.35
CA ALA A 228 -11.59 21.22 -13.63
C ALA A 228 -10.77 20.46 -14.69
N ASP A 229 -9.45 20.64 -14.70
CA ASP A 229 -8.55 19.97 -15.65
C ASP A 229 -8.40 18.48 -15.34
N GLU A 230 -8.46 17.62 -16.36
CA GLU A 230 -8.34 16.15 -16.23
C GLU A 230 -7.16 15.70 -15.34
N PRO A 231 -5.95 16.31 -15.39
CA PRO A 231 -4.83 15.87 -14.55
C PRO A 231 -5.06 16.06 -13.05
N LYS A 232 -5.96 16.97 -12.69
CA LYS A 232 -6.25 17.38 -11.31
C LYS A 232 -7.47 16.66 -10.75
N TRP A 233 -8.26 15.97 -11.58
CA TRP A 233 -9.43 15.22 -11.12
C TRP A 233 -9.09 14.30 -9.96
N ARG A 234 -9.94 14.33 -8.93
CA ARG A 234 -9.90 13.38 -7.82
C ARG A 234 -10.95 12.31 -8.06
N VAL A 235 -10.55 11.06 -7.92
CA VAL A 235 -11.37 9.91 -8.28
C VAL A 235 -11.43 8.90 -7.13
N THR A 236 -12.61 8.35 -6.90
CA THR A 236 -12.86 7.31 -5.90
C THR A 236 -13.92 6.33 -6.38
N LEU A 237 -13.77 5.05 -6.07
CA LEU A 237 -14.79 4.04 -6.34
C LEU A 237 -15.94 4.19 -5.34
N THR A 238 -17.18 4.29 -5.81
CA THR A 238 -18.35 4.46 -4.92
C THR A 238 -18.72 3.14 -4.25
N PRO A 239 -19.55 3.16 -3.18
CA PRO A 239 -20.11 1.94 -2.61
C PRO A 239 -20.83 1.05 -3.62
N LEU A 240 -21.54 1.66 -4.58
CA LEU A 240 -22.18 0.93 -5.68
C LEU A 240 -21.15 0.29 -6.60
N GLY A 241 -20.10 1.03 -6.98
CA GLY A 241 -18.98 0.51 -7.77
C GLY A 241 -18.32 -0.71 -7.13
N VAL A 242 -18.09 -0.69 -5.81
CA VAL A 242 -17.55 -1.85 -5.08
C VAL A 242 -18.47 -3.06 -5.18
N ARG A 243 -19.78 -2.87 -5.00
CA ARG A 243 -20.77 -3.95 -5.08
C ARG A 243 -20.81 -4.55 -6.48
N CYS A 244 -20.84 -3.72 -7.52
CA CYS A 244 -20.82 -4.18 -8.91
C CYS A 244 -19.53 -4.94 -9.25
N VAL A 245 -18.37 -4.45 -8.81
CA VAL A 245 -17.09 -5.15 -8.96
C VAL A 245 -17.09 -6.50 -8.24
N ALA A 246 -17.57 -6.54 -7.00
CA ALA A 246 -17.66 -7.78 -6.22
C ALA A 246 -18.67 -8.78 -6.80
N ALA A 247 -19.76 -8.29 -7.39
CA ALA A 247 -20.76 -9.10 -8.07
C ALA A 247 -20.23 -9.67 -9.40
N SER A 248 -19.54 -8.86 -10.21
CA SER A 248 -18.91 -9.33 -11.46
C SER A 248 -17.86 -10.42 -11.17
N ALA A 249 -17.05 -10.24 -10.12
CA ALA A 249 -16.06 -11.21 -9.67
C ALA A 249 -16.64 -12.59 -9.24
N ARG A 250 -17.93 -12.67 -8.93
CA ARG A 250 -18.61 -13.91 -8.47
C ARG A 250 -19.40 -14.61 -9.59
N ARG A 251 -19.53 -13.96 -10.75
CA ARG A 251 -20.30 -14.45 -11.89
C ARG A 251 -19.46 -15.40 -12.76
#